data_AF-A0AAW2WWC2-F1
#
_entry.id   AF-A0AAW2WWC2-F1
#
_cell.length_a   1.000
_cell.length_b   1.000
_cell.length_c   1.000
_cell.angle_alpha   90.00
_cell.angle_beta   90.00
_cell.angle_gamma   90.00
#
_symmetry.space_group_name_H-M   'P 1'
#
loop_
_entity.id
_entity.type
_entity.pdbx_description
1 polymer ?
#
loop_
_entity_poly.entity_id
_entity_poly.type
_entity_poly.pdbx_seq_one_letter_code
_entity_poly.pdbx_strand_id
1 'polypeptide(L)'
;MSDAGYYKIFHTTLSGKTMAWFNQLPTHTIESFEQLSQRFLHHLSINKRFPKITSYLFTIVQQEQENLRDYVQRFSKAVLEVPHLNHELLASILQQGLWRGRFGESIAGKPPMTLDELLKRAAKYLRIEETLKPKTDTNNKRKVREGEKRDPHRDGLAEGQRHMPPNSFTRYTPLKAPRAKILTVAKQQGIVQ
;
A
#
# COMPACT_ATOMS: atom_id res chain seq x y z
N MET A 1 29.64 4.35 -38.18
CA MET A 1 28.89 3.15 -37.74
C MET A 1 27.61 3.08 -38.55
N SER A 2 27.11 1.89 -38.88
CA SER A 2 25.85 1.72 -39.60
C SER A 2 24.65 1.72 -38.64
N ASP A 3 23.45 1.97 -39.17
CA ASP A 3 22.19 1.88 -38.41
C ASP A 3 22.04 0.54 -37.69
N ALA A 4 22.38 -0.58 -38.35
CA ALA A 4 22.39 -1.91 -37.73
C ALA A 4 23.29 -1.98 -36.47
N GLY A 5 24.41 -1.27 -36.46
CA GLY A 5 25.28 -1.15 -35.29
C GLY A 5 24.62 -0.36 -34.16
N TYR A 6 23.96 0.76 -34.48
CA TYR A 6 23.23 1.55 -33.49
C TYR A 6 22.04 0.78 -32.90
N TYR A 7 21.28 0.04 -33.71
CA TYR A 7 20.21 -0.83 -33.23
C TYR A 7 20.71 -1.88 -32.24
N LYS A 8 21.83 -2.54 -32.56
CA LYS A 8 22.39 -3.58 -31.70
C LYS A 8 22.81 -3.02 -30.34
N ILE A 9 23.47 -1.87 -30.33
CA ILE A 9 23.88 -1.20 -29.09
C ILE A 9 22.65 -0.72 -28.32
N PHE A 10 21.72 -0.05 -28.98
CA PHE A 10 20.49 0.43 -28.34
C PHE A 10 19.69 -0.72 -27.73
N HIS A 11 19.53 -1.83 -28.43
CA HIS A 11 18.87 -3.03 -27.90
C HIS A 11 19.53 -3.54 -26.61
N THR A 12 20.87 -3.51 -26.51
CA THR A 12 21.58 -3.93 -25.29
C THR A 12 21.38 -3.02 -24.08
N THR A 13 20.93 -1.77 -24.29
CA THR A 13 20.64 -0.85 -23.18
C THR A 13 19.21 -0.96 -22.67
N LEU A 14 18.33 -1.69 -23.36
CA LEU A 14 16.93 -1.81 -22.98
C LEU A 14 16.71 -2.89 -21.92
N SER A 15 15.82 -2.59 -20.96
CA SER A 15 15.37 -3.55 -19.95
C SER A 15 13.94 -3.27 -19.50
N GLY A 16 13.31 -4.25 -18.86
CA GLY A 16 11.99 -4.12 -18.25
C GLY A 16 10.91 -3.58 -19.21
N LYS A 17 10.26 -2.48 -18.82
CA LYS A 17 9.17 -1.86 -19.58
C LYS A 17 9.61 -1.31 -20.94
N THR A 18 10.84 -0.83 -21.03
CA THR A 18 11.38 -0.28 -22.28
C THR A 18 11.66 -1.38 -23.30
N MET A 19 12.16 -2.53 -22.84
CA MET A 19 12.33 -3.72 -23.69
C MET A 19 10.97 -4.25 -24.17
N ALA A 20 9.97 -4.28 -23.28
CA ALA A 20 8.61 -4.69 -23.64
C ALA A 20 8.00 -3.77 -24.71
N TRP A 21 8.21 -2.46 -24.63
CA TRP A 21 7.80 -1.51 -25.66
C TRP A 21 8.50 -1.77 -26.99
N PHE A 22 9.82 -1.95 -26.97
CA PHE A 22 10.60 -2.21 -28.19
C PHE A 22 10.11 -3.47 -28.92
N ASN A 23 9.78 -4.53 -28.18
CA ASN A 23 9.25 -5.78 -28.73
C ASN A 23 7.81 -5.66 -29.28
N GLN A 24 7.08 -4.59 -28.94
CA GLN A 24 5.74 -4.31 -29.47
C GLN A 24 5.76 -3.47 -30.75
N LEU A 25 6.94 -3.00 -31.17
CA LEU A 25 7.06 -2.24 -32.42
C LEU A 25 6.76 -3.16 -33.60
N PRO A 26 5.87 -2.76 -34.54
CA PRO A 26 5.55 -3.62 -35.66
C PRO A 26 6.77 -3.84 -36.56
N THR A 27 6.95 -5.08 -37.01
CA THR A 27 8.03 -5.48 -37.92
C THR A 27 8.01 -4.63 -39.19
N HIS A 28 9.19 -4.25 -39.69
CA HIS A 28 9.38 -3.44 -40.90
C HIS A 28 8.86 -2.00 -40.85
N THR A 29 8.52 -1.46 -39.67
CA THR A 29 8.04 -0.06 -39.56
C THR A 29 9.12 0.95 -39.15
N ILE A 30 10.36 0.49 -38.98
CA ILE A 30 11.48 1.34 -38.59
C ILE A 30 12.59 1.18 -39.62
N GLU A 31 12.83 2.24 -40.37
CA GLU A 31 13.74 2.28 -41.52
C GLU A 31 15.11 2.83 -41.14
N SER A 32 15.19 3.60 -40.05
CA SER A 32 16.44 4.20 -39.57
C SER A 32 16.52 4.30 -38.06
N PHE A 33 17.75 4.38 -37.53
CA PHE A 33 17.98 4.60 -36.10
C PHE A 33 17.38 5.93 -35.63
N GLU A 34 17.39 6.95 -36.49
CA GLU A 34 16.73 8.23 -36.21
C GLU A 34 15.23 8.02 -35.94
N GLN A 35 14.53 7.27 -36.80
CA GLN A 35 13.11 6.98 -36.62
C GLN A 35 12.85 6.17 -35.34
N LEU A 36 13.72 5.21 -35.00
CA LEU A 36 13.65 4.49 -33.73
C LEU A 36 13.78 5.46 -32.55
N SER A 37 14.78 6.35 -32.59
CA SER A 37 15.07 7.29 -31.52
C SER A 37 13.90 8.25 -31.27
N GLN A 38 13.24 8.72 -32.34
CA GLN A 38 12.08 9.60 -32.23
C GLN A 38 10.88 8.88 -31.60
N ARG A 39 10.60 7.63 -32.01
CA ARG A 39 9.54 6.82 -31.38
C ARG A 39 9.86 6.51 -29.92
N PHE A 40 11.12 6.25 -29.61
CA PHE A 40 11.57 6.03 -28.24
C PHE A 40 11.37 7.28 -27.37
N LEU A 41 11.80 8.45 -27.84
CA LEU A 41 11.61 9.71 -27.13
C LEU A 41 10.14 10.06 -26.95
N HIS A 42 9.31 9.79 -27.95
CA HIS A 42 7.85 9.95 -27.87
C HIS A 42 7.22 8.97 -26.87
N HIS A 43 7.62 7.70 -26.88
CA HIS A 43 7.18 6.73 -25.89
C HIS A 43 7.62 7.12 -24.48
N LEU A 44 8.86 7.60 -24.33
CA LEU A 44 9.42 8.05 -23.08
C LEU A 44 8.70 9.30 -22.58
N SER A 45 8.37 10.27 -23.43
CA SER A 45 7.66 11.49 -23.04
C SER A 45 6.25 11.20 -22.54
N ILE A 46 5.53 10.26 -23.19
CA ILE A 46 4.23 9.77 -22.73
C ILE A 46 4.34 9.03 -21.39
N ASN A 47 5.39 8.22 -21.21
CA ASN A 47 5.59 7.44 -19.99
C ASN A 47 6.35 8.20 -18.88
N LYS A 48 6.78 9.44 -19.15
CA LYS A 48 7.49 10.26 -18.18
C LYS A 48 6.50 10.68 -17.10
N ARG A 49 6.64 10.11 -15.91
CA ARG A 49 5.99 10.67 -14.73
C ARG A 49 6.68 11.98 -14.39
N PHE A 50 6.04 13.09 -14.70
CA PHE A 50 6.47 14.38 -14.18
C PHE A 50 6.33 14.34 -12.66
N PRO A 51 7.37 14.75 -11.91
CA PRO A 51 7.24 14.92 -10.47
C PRO A 51 6.05 15.83 -10.19
N LYS A 52 5.23 15.46 -9.21
CA LYS A 52 4.12 16.31 -8.83
C LYS A 52 4.70 17.53 -8.11
N ILE A 53 4.08 18.69 -8.32
CA ILE A 53 4.47 19.92 -7.64
C ILE A 53 3.75 20.03 -6.29
N THR A 54 4.26 20.86 -5.38
CA THR A 54 3.71 21.05 -4.03
C THR A 54 2.20 21.30 -4.01
N SER A 55 1.66 22.05 -4.99
CA SER A 55 0.22 22.33 -5.07
C SER A 55 -0.65 21.07 -5.18
N TYR A 56 -0.10 19.96 -5.68
CA TYR A 56 -0.78 18.68 -5.71
C TYR A 56 -1.15 18.18 -4.31
N LEU A 57 -0.32 18.41 -3.29
CA LEU A 57 -0.59 17.93 -1.94
C LEU A 57 -1.82 18.58 -1.32
N PHE A 58 -2.16 19.82 -1.72
CA PHE A 58 -3.38 20.51 -1.27
C PHE A 58 -4.66 19.85 -1.80
N THR A 59 -4.56 19.01 -2.83
CA THR A 59 -5.71 18.22 -3.32
C THR A 59 -5.97 16.98 -2.46
N ILE A 60 -5.02 16.62 -1.58
CA ILE A 60 -5.14 15.47 -0.69
C ILE A 60 -5.80 15.92 0.61
N VAL A 61 -7.13 15.96 0.56
CA VAL A 61 -7.98 16.29 1.71
C VAL A 61 -8.62 15.04 2.30
N GLN A 62 -8.79 15.03 3.61
CA GLN A 62 -9.49 14.01 4.37
C GLN A 62 -11.00 14.12 4.08
N GLN A 63 -11.63 13.02 3.72
CA GLN A 63 -13.06 12.97 3.45
C GLN A 63 -13.85 12.79 4.76
N GLU A 64 -15.13 13.15 4.77
CA GLU A 64 -15.99 13.13 5.97
C GLU A 64 -16.05 11.75 6.65
N GLN A 65 -16.18 10.67 5.88
CA GLN A 65 -16.26 9.30 6.39
C GLN A 65 -14.89 8.60 6.41
N GLU A 66 -13.81 9.30 6.09
CA GLU A 66 -12.47 8.74 6.05
C GLU A 66 -11.79 8.86 7.42
N ASN A 67 -11.36 7.72 7.94
CA ASN A 67 -10.61 7.69 9.19
C ASN A 67 -9.20 8.31 9.02
N LEU A 68 -8.59 8.72 10.14
CA LEU A 68 -7.31 9.41 10.11
C LEU A 68 -6.18 8.55 9.52
N ARG A 69 -6.22 7.22 9.72
CA ARG A 69 -5.18 6.30 9.21
C ARG A 69 -5.15 6.31 7.68
N ASP A 70 -6.31 6.14 7.05
CA ASP A 70 -6.43 6.05 5.61
C ASP A 70 -6.02 7.38 4.95
N TYR A 71 -6.44 8.49 5.54
CA TYR A 71 -6.01 9.83 5.13
C TYR A 71 -4.49 10.00 5.19
N VAL A 72 -3.89 9.75 6.35
CA VAL A 72 -2.43 9.88 6.55
C VAL A 72 -1.66 8.96 5.60
N GLN A 73 -2.18 7.77 5.30
CA GLN A 73 -1.56 6.86 4.35
C GLN A 73 -1.60 7.40 2.91
N ARG A 74 -2.74 7.98 2.48
CA ARG A 74 -2.84 8.64 1.16
C ARG A 74 -1.91 9.84 1.07
N PHE A 75 -1.91 10.68 2.10
CA PHE A 75 -1.05 11.86 2.18
C PHE A 75 0.43 11.46 2.11
N SER A 76 0.86 10.47 2.89
CA SER A 76 2.23 9.97 2.89
C SER A 76 2.68 9.46 1.52
N LYS A 77 1.80 8.74 0.79
CA LYS A 77 2.09 8.31 -0.59
C LYS A 77 2.26 9.49 -1.54
N ALA A 78 1.40 10.50 -1.43
CA ALA A 78 1.47 11.70 -2.27
C ALA A 78 2.76 12.50 -2.02
N VAL A 79 3.24 12.57 -0.78
CA VAL A 79 4.51 13.22 -0.41
C VAL A 79 5.71 12.59 -1.14
N LEU A 80 5.71 11.26 -1.35
CA LEU A 80 6.79 10.57 -2.07
C LEU A 80 6.88 10.95 -3.56
N GLU A 81 5.83 11.54 -4.12
CA GLU A 81 5.76 11.94 -5.53
C GLU A 81 6.20 13.40 -5.77
N VAL A 82 6.49 14.14 -4.70
CA VAL A 82 6.80 15.57 -4.72
C VAL A 82 8.20 15.82 -4.11
N PRO A 83 9.18 16.32 -4.88
CA PRO A 83 10.53 16.56 -4.39
C PRO A 83 10.64 17.86 -3.57
N HIS A 84 11.72 17.99 -2.79
CA HIS A 84 12.13 19.22 -2.09
C HIS A 84 11.12 19.81 -1.09
N LEU A 85 10.44 18.95 -0.34
CA LEU A 85 9.53 19.38 0.71
C LEU A 85 10.24 19.55 2.05
N ASN A 86 10.02 20.68 2.71
CA ASN A 86 10.45 20.90 4.09
C ASN A 86 9.34 20.47 5.08
N HIS A 87 9.72 20.20 6.34
CA HIS A 87 8.81 19.67 7.34
C HIS A 87 7.69 20.64 7.75
N GLU A 88 7.95 21.95 7.76
CA GLU A 88 6.97 22.98 8.15
C GLU A 88 5.85 23.12 7.12
N LEU A 89 6.22 23.11 5.84
CA LEU A 89 5.29 23.12 4.71
C LEU A 89 4.45 21.84 4.71
N LEU A 90 5.07 20.67 4.91
CA LEU A 90 4.36 19.40 5.04
C LEU A 90 3.34 19.42 6.17
N ALA A 91 3.73 19.93 7.34
CA ALA A 91 2.84 20.05 8.48
C ALA A 91 1.65 20.98 8.17
N SER A 92 1.91 22.11 7.51
CA SER A 92 0.88 23.08 7.14
C SER A 92 -0.14 22.49 6.15
N ILE A 93 0.35 21.81 5.11
CA ILE A 93 -0.52 21.19 4.10
C ILE A 93 -1.34 20.05 4.71
N LEU A 94 -0.73 19.20 5.56
CA LEU A 94 -1.45 18.13 6.23
C LEU A 94 -2.56 18.69 7.12
N GLN A 95 -2.29 19.74 7.89
CA GLN A 95 -3.29 20.37 8.76
C GLN A 95 -4.45 20.98 7.97
N GLN A 96 -4.16 21.65 6.85
CA GLN A 96 -5.19 22.24 6.00
C GLN A 96 -6.07 21.18 5.32
N GLY A 97 -5.51 20.00 5.04
CA GLY A 97 -6.24 18.89 4.45
C GLY A 97 -7.14 18.12 5.43
N LEU A 98 -7.15 18.43 6.73
CA LEU A 98 -7.95 17.68 7.70
C LEU A 98 -9.44 17.99 7.61
N TRP A 99 -10.25 16.94 7.78
CA TRP A 99 -11.69 17.09 7.94
C TRP A 99 -11.98 17.70 9.32
N ARG A 100 -13.08 18.46 9.43
CA ARG A 100 -13.58 19.04 10.70
C ARG A 100 -14.22 17.97 11.60
N GLY A 101 -13.45 16.94 11.94
CA GLY A 101 -13.78 15.96 12.97
C GLY A 101 -12.90 16.11 14.20
N ARG A 102 -12.98 15.17 15.14
CA ARG A 102 -12.30 15.25 16.45
C ARG A 102 -10.80 15.57 16.39
N PHE A 103 -10.08 15.05 15.38
CA PHE A 103 -8.67 15.36 15.19
C PHE A 103 -8.46 16.76 14.60
N GLY A 104 -9.18 17.12 13.53
CA GLY A 104 -9.13 18.45 12.93
C GLY A 104 -9.50 19.56 13.92
N GLU A 105 -10.52 19.35 14.75
CA GLU A 105 -10.90 20.26 15.85
C GLU A 105 -9.77 20.40 16.89
N SER A 106 -9.10 19.30 17.25
CA SER A 106 -7.97 19.33 18.17
C SER A 106 -6.77 20.11 17.61
N ILE A 107 -6.56 20.03 16.29
CA ILE A 107 -5.53 20.81 15.60
C ILE A 107 -5.93 22.29 15.57
N ALA A 108 -7.16 22.62 15.19
CA ALA A 108 -7.65 23.99 15.14
C ALA A 108 -7.62 24.68 16.52
N GLY A 109 -7.99 23.96 17.59
CA GLY A 109 -8.00 24.49 18.94
C GLY A 109 -6.60 24.70 19.56
N LYS A 110 -5.60 23.93 19.14
CA LYS A 110 -4.20 24.12 19.56
C LYS A 110 -3.25 23.80 18.40
N PRO A 111 -3.03 24.74 17.46
CA PRO A 111 -2.20 24.48 16.29
C PRO A 111 -0.80 23.99 16.70
N PRO A 112 -0.33 22.83 16.22
CA PRO A 112 1.03 22.38 16.46
C PRO A 112 2.02 23.26 15.70
N MET A 113 3.11 23.63 16.36
CA MET A 113 4.15 24.50 15.77
C MET A 113 5.19 23.72 14.97
N THR A 114 5.27 22.41 15.19
CA THR A 114 6.23 21.53 14.53
C THR A 114 5.56 20.29 13.96
N LEU A 115 6.19 19.69 12.94
CA LEU A 115 5.75 18.42 12.38
C LEU A 115 5.74 17.30 13.44
N ASP A 116 6.71 17.29 14.36
CA ASP A 116 6.79 16.30 15.42
C ASP A 116 5.60 16.40 16.40
N GLU A 117 5.20 17.60 16.80
CA GLU A 117 4.00 17.81 17.62
C GLU A 117 2.73 17.32 16.91
N LEU A 118 2.62 17.60 15.62
CA LEU A 118 1.50 17.16 14.78
C LEU A 118 1.45 15.62 14.71
N LEU A 119 2.58 14.97 14.43
CA LEU A 119 2.69 13.52 14.33
C LEU A 119 2.43 12.81 15.67
N LYS A 120 2.97 13.34 16.78
CA LYS A 120 2.69 12.85 18.14
C LYS A 120 1.20 12.89 18.44
N ARG A 121 0.53 13.98 18.06
CA ARG A 121 -0.92 14.12 18.26
C ARG A 121 -1.71 13.19 17.35
N ALA A 122 -1.32 13.07 16.08
CA ALA A 122 -1.93 12.13 15.15
C ALA A 122 -1.85 10.69 15.70
N ALA A 123 -0.68 10.28 16.21
CA ALA A 123 -0.50 8.95 16.82
C ALA A 123 -1.45 8.70 18.01
N LYS A 124 -1.70 9.71 18.85
CA LYS A 124 -2.69 9.63 19.92
C LYS A 124 -4.10 9.38 19.37
N TYR A 125 -4.50 10.13 18.34
CA TYR A 125 -5.84 10.00 17.75
C TYR A 125 -6.02 8.70 16.97
N LEU A 126 -4.99 8.20 16.30
CA LEU A 126 -5.00 6.89 15.67
C LEU A 126 -5.28 5.77 16.68
N ARG A 127 -4.66 5.83 17.87
CA ARG A 127 -4.95 4.88 18.96
C ARG A 127 -6.39 5.01 19.46
N ILE A 128 -6.90 6.23 19.61
CA ILE A 128 -8.30 6.48 20.03
C ILE A 128 -9.27 5.89 19.01
N GLU A 129 -9.06 6.12 17.71
CA GLU A 129 -9.88 5.52 16.65
C GLU A 129 -9.84 3.99 16.69
N GLU A 130 -8.67 3.37 16.90
CA GLU A 130 -8.55 1.92 17.05
C GLU A 130 -9.32 1.37 18.25
N THR A 131 -9.29 2.06 19.40
CA THR A 131 -10.03 1.64 20.59
C THR A 131 -11.55 1.78 20.45
N LEU A 132 -12.01 2.72 19.62
CA LEU A 132 -13.43 2.98 19.39
C LEU A 132 -14.00 2.20 18.22
N LYS A 133 -13.17 1.45 17.48
CA LYS A 133 -13.69 0.50 16.50
C LYS A 133 -14.61 -0.48 17.25
N PRO A 134 -15.87 -0.62 16.84
CA PRO A 134 -16.74 -1.63 17.43
C PRO A 134 -16.04 -2.98 17.28
N LYS A 135 -15.85 -3.69 18.40
CA LYS A 135 -15.48 -5.10 18.37
C LYS A 135 -16.60 -5.78 17.60
N THR A 136 -16.36 -6.17 16.37
CA THR A 136 -17.27 -7.08 15.69
C THR A 136 -17.36 -8.33 16.56
N ASP A 137 -18.58 -8.62 17.02
CA ASP A 137 -18.89 -9.71 17.94
C ASP A 137 -18.30 -11.03 17.44
N THR A 138 -17.22 -11.47 18.08
CA THR A 138 -16.70 -12.84 17.97
C THR A 138 -17.08 -13.69 19.18
N ASN A 139 -18.04 -13.24 20.00
CA ASN A 139 -18.30 -13.85 21.29
C ASN A 139 -19.77 -14.29 21.51
N ASN A 140 -20.35 -15.02 20.56
CA ASN A 140 -21.65 -15.67 20.77
C ASN A 140 -21.65 -17.19 20.48
N LYS A 141 -20.69 -17.93 21.07
CA LYS A 141 -20.73 -19.40 21.16
C LYS A 141 -20.29 -19.91 22.54
N ARG A 142 -20.94 -19.43 23.62
CA ARG A 142 -20.90 -20.10 24.94
C ARG A 142 -22.21 -19.91 25.68
N LYS A 143 -23.23 -20.64 25.23
CA LYS A 143 -24.50 -21.05 25.89
C LYS A 143 -25.26 -21.70 24.73
N VAL A 144 -25.41 -23.01 24.63
CA VAL A 144 -26.18 -23.89 25.50
C VAL A 144 -25.67 -25.33 25.28
N ARG A 145 -25.35 -26.06 26.35
CA ARG A 145 -25.21 -27.52 26.33
C ARG A 145 -26.02 -28.04 27.52
N GLU A 146 -27.19 -28.60 27.19
CA GLU A 146 -28.05 -29.54 27.94
C GLU A 146 -29.46 -29.38 27.34
N GLY A 147 -30.18 -30.40 26.85
CA GLY A 147 -29.98 -31.84 26.88
C GLY A 147 -30.78 -32.53 25.77
N GLU A 148 -30.60 -33.85 25.72
CA GLU A 148 -31.12 -34.82 24.75
C GLU A 148 -32.64 -34.80 24.50
N LYS A 149 -33.05 -35.07 23.25
CA LYS A 149 -33.87 -36.26 22.86
C LYS A 149 -34.26 -36.25 21.36
N ARG A 150 -33.75 -37.28 20.64
CA ARG A 150 -34.39 -38.18 19.64
C ARG A 150 -34.83 -37.67 18.23
N ASP A 151 -34.35 -38.45 17.24
CA ASP A 151 -34.60 -38.58 15.77
C ASP A 151 -36.09 -38.68 15.31
N PRO A 152 -36.46 -38.71 13.98
CA PRO A 152 -35.65 -39.04 12.77
C PRO A 152 -35.94 -38.26 11.44
N HIS A 153 -35.05 -38.48 10.46
CA HIS A 153 -35.29 -38.49 8.99
C HIS A 153 -35.49 -37.16 8.21
N ARG A 154 -34.46 -36.72 7.45
CA ARG A 154 -34.54 -36.50 5.98
C ARG A 154 -33.19 -36.09 5.36
N ASP A 155 -32.96 -36.64 4.17
CA ASP A 155 -31.79 -36.55 3.30
C ASP A 155 -31.45 -35.15 2.77
N GLY A 156 -30.19 -34.99 2.34
CA GLY A 156 -29.88 -34.18 1.14
C GLY A 156 -28.96 -32.97 1.32
N LEU A 157 -27.65 -33.22 1.26
CA LEU A 157 -26.62 -32.49 0.50
C LEU A 157 -26.79 -30.96 0.30
N ALA A 158 -25.96 -30.16 0.99
CA ALA A 158 -25.49 -28.87 0.46
C ALA A 158 -24.13 -28.50 1.09
N GLU A 159 -23.10 -28.60 0.26
CA GLU A 159 -21.69 -28.37 0.56
C GLU A 159 -21.41 -26.85 0.66
N GLY A 160 -21.52 -26.31 1.88
CA GLY A 160 -21.19 -24.92 2.18
C GLY A 160 -19.71 -24.73 2.48
N GLN A 161 -18.95 -24.23 1.50
CA GLN A 161 -17.59 -23.72 1.66
C GLN A 161 -17.55 -22.64 2.75
N ARG A 162 -16.99 -22.97 3.92
CA ARG A 162 -16.76 -22.00 5.00
C ARG A 162 -15.50 -21.21 4.66
N HIS A 163 -15.69 -20.00 4.14
CA HIS A 163 -14.64 -18.99 4.07
C HIS A 163 -14.06 -18.73 5.47
N MET A 164 -12.79 -19.06 5.64
CA MET A 164 -12.01 -18.73 6.85
C MET A 164 -11.58 -17.25 6.78
N PRO A 165 -11.65 -16.49 7.89
CA PRO A 165 -11.18 -15.10 7.94
C PRO A 165 -9.64 -15.02 7.73
N PRO A 166 -9.13 -13.92 7.15
CA PRO A 166 -7.82 -13.86 6.47
C PRO A 166 -6.60 -13.73 7.39
N ASN A 167 -6.65 -14.27 8.62
CA ASN A 167 -5.57 -14.11 9.59
C ASN A 167 -4.94 -15.42 10.09
N SER A 168 -5.07 -16.51 9.34
CA SER A 168 -4.30 -17.71 9.59
C SER A 168 -2.90 -17.58 8.98
N PHE A 169 -1.86 -17.80 9.79
CA PHE A 169 -0.45 -17.94 9.37
C PHE A 169 -0.20 -19.16 8.44
N THR A 170 -1.20 -19.59 7.65
CA THR A 170 -1.17 -20.77 6.78
C THR A 170 -0.63 -20.51 5.38
N ARG A 171 -0.10 -19.31 5.09
CA ARG A 171 0.56 -19.01 3.80
C ARG A 171 2.06 -19.29 3.75
N TYR A 172 2.66 -19.82 4.82
CA TYR A 172 4.09 -20.17 4.82
C TYR A 172 4.30 -21.63 4.45
N THR A 173 5.31 -21.90 3.61
CA THR A 173 5.79 -23.26 3.36
C THR A 173 6.24 -23.89 4.68
N PRO A 174 5.72 -25.07 5.05
CA PRO A 174 6.14 -25.75 6.26
C PRO A 174 7.65 -26.03 6.24
N LEU A 175 8.34 -25.59 7.28
CA LEU A 175 9.76 -25.90 7.44
C LEU A 175 9.91 -27.38 7.78
N LYS A 176 10.83 -28.08 7.10
CA LYS A 176 11.16 -29.49 7.38
C LYS A 176 11.93 -29.68 8.69
N ALA A 177 12.42 -28.60 9.29
CA ALA A 177 13.22 -28.65 10.50
C ALA A 177 12.33 -28.63 11.77
N PRO A 178 12.68 -29.41 12.82
CA PRO A 178 12.01 -29.31 14.12
C PRO A 178 12.11 -27.90 14.70
N ARG A 179 11.04 -27.44 15.36
CA ARG A 179 10.94 -26.09 15.96
C ARG A 179 12.12 -25.73 16.87
N ALA A 180 12.66 -26.70 17.61
CA ALA A 180 13.82 -26.50 18.48
C ALA A 180 15.05 -25.98 17.72
N LYS A 181 15.34 -26.53 16.53
CA LYS A 181 16.48 -26.09 15.71
C LYS A 181 16.27 -24.69 15.13
N ILE A 182 15.04 -24.38 14.72
CA ILE A 182 14.67 -23.06 14.18
C ILE A 182 14.86 -22.00 15.28
N LEU A 183 14.46 -22.29 16.51
CA LEU A 183 14.61 -21.38 17.64
C LEU A 183 16.08 -21.10 17.98
N THR A 184 16.95 -22.12 17.93
CA THR A 184 18.38 -21.94 18.16
C THR A 184 19.02 -21.00 17.13
N VAL A 185 18.69 -21.19 15.85
CA VAL A 185 19.21 -20.32 14.77
C VAL A 185 18.67 -18.90 14.92
N ALA A 186 17.39 -18.74 15.26
CA ALA A 186 16.79 -17.42 15.45
C ALA A 186 17.43 -16.67 16.63
N LYS A 187 17.80 -17.37 17.73
CA LYS A 187 18.54 -16.77 18.86
C LYS A 187 19.97 -16.38 18.50
N GLN A 188 20.68 -17.23 17.76
CA GLN A 188 22.05 -16.92 17.30
C GLN A 188 22.10 -15.71 16.36
N GLN A 189 21.03 -15.52 15.58
CA GLN A 189 20.89 -14.38 14.66
C GLN A 189 20.24 -13.15 15.34
N GLY A 190 19.98 -13.19 16.64
CA GLY A 190 19.38 -12.09 17.40
C GLY A 190 17.94 -11.74 17.01
N ILE A 191 17.25 -12.63 16.28
CA ILE A 191 15.86 -12.43 15.80
C ILE A 191 14.87 -12.58 16.95
N VAL A 192 15.21 -13.40 17.94
CA VAL A 192 14.41 -13.64 19.15
C VAL A 192 15.33 -13.67 20.37
N GLN A 193 14.87 -13.11 21.51
CA GLN A 193 15.61 -13.10 22.77
C GLN A 193 15.37 -14.38 23.58
#